data_AF-A0A246BTP1-F1
#
_entry.id   AF-A0A246BTP1-F1
#
_cell.length_a   1.000
_cell.length_b   1.000
_cell.length_c   1.000
_cell.angle_alpha   90.00
_cell.angle_beta   90.00
_cell.angle_gamma   90.00
#
_symmetry.space_group_name_H-M   'P 1'
#
loop_
_entity.id
_entity.type
_entity.pdbx_description
1 polymer ?
#
loop_
_entity_poly.entity_id
_entity_poly.type
_entity_poly.pdbx_seq_one_letter_code
_entity_poly.pdbx_strand_id
1 'polypeptide(L)' 'MSALALVGLTILSVALLLSGLLFGAVCLSVLYSNRRHMLADQFAPLILLMFSVLMVVVGCHGLRGVSTALVGS' A
#
# COMPACT_ATOMS: atom_id res chain seq x y z
N MET A 1 -22.96 4.40 10.94
CA MET A 1 -22.10 3.23 10.66
C MET A 1 -21.84 2.51 11.98
N SER A 2 -21.85 1.18 12.03
CA SER A 2 -21.58 0.45 13.29
C SER A 2 -20.11 0.62 13.69
N ALA A 3 -19.83 0.82 14.99
CA ALA A 3 -18.46 1.01 15.50
C ALA A 3 -17.54 -0.17 15.14
N LEU A 4 -18.08 -1.38 15.08
CA LEU A 4 -17.38 -2.60 14.64
C LEU A 4 -16.85 -2.46 13.20
N ALA A 5 -17.63 -1.85 12.30
CA ALA A 5 -17.23 -1.64 10.91
C ALA A 5 -16.13 -0.58 10.78
N LEU A 6 -16.17 0.48 11.61
CA LEU A 6 -15.11 1.50 11.67
C LEU A 6 -13.78 0.90 12.14
N VAL A 7 -13.81 0.08 13.20
CA VAL A 7 -12.63 -0.63 13.70
C VAL A 7 -12.08 -1.59 12.64
N GLY A 8 -12.94 -2.40 12.02
CA GLY A 8 -12.54 -3.32 10.96
C GLY A 8 -11.91 -2.60 9.75
N LEU A 9 -12.50 -1.49 9.32
CA LEU A 9 -11.98 -0.66 8.23
C LEU A 9 -10.62 -0.05 8.60
N THR A 10 -10.44 0.38 9.84
CA THR A 10 -9.17 0.94 10.34
C THR A 10 -8.07 -0.11 10.30
N ILE A 11 -8.31 -1.30 10.87
CA ILE A 11 -7.34 -2.40 10.91
C ILE A 11 -6.96 -2.82 9.49
N LEU A 12 -7.95 -2.99 8.61
CA LEU A 12 -7.73 -3.35 7.21
C LEU A 12 -6.88 -2.29 6.48
N SER A 13 -7.20 -1.01 6.70
CA SER A 13 -6.48 0.10 6.05
C SER A 13 -5.03 0.20 6.51
N VAL A 14 -4.76 0.02 7.82
CA VAL A 14 -3.40 -0.03 8.37
C VAL A 14 -2.63 -1.24 7.84
N ALA A 15 -3.27 -2.41 7.77
CA ALA A 15 -2.64 -3.62 7.25
C ALA A 15 -2.25 -3.47 5.77
N LEU A 16 -3.10 -2.88 4.93
CA LEU A 16 -2.81 -2.57 3.53
C LEU A 16 -1.66 -1.56 3.37
N LEU A 17 -1.59 -0.56 4.26
CA LEU A 17 -0.49 0.41 4.30
C LEU A 17 0.84 -0.27 4.60
N LEU A 18 0.89 -1.09 5.66
CA LEU A 18 2.11 -1.79 6.06
C LEU A 18 2.56 -2.81 5.00
N SER A 19 1.63 -3.60 4.46
CA SER A 19 1.94 -4.58 3.42
C SER A 19 2.40 -3.90 2.13
N GLY A 20 1.73 -2.82 1.71
CA GLY A 20 2.11 -2.00 0.57
C GLY A 20 3.52 -1.44 0.70
N LEU A 21 3.86 -0.84 1.85
CA LEU A 21 5.19 -0.28 2.12
C LEU A 21 6.29 -1.35 2.13
N LEU A 22 6.07 -2.48 2.82
CA LEU A 22 7.02 -3.59 2.86
C LEU A 22 7.24 -4.18 1.46
N PHE A 23 6.15 -4.42 0.73
CA PHE A 23 6.21 -4.96 -0.63
C PHE A 23 6.93 -4.00 -1.59
N GLY A 24 6.68 -2.69 -1.46
CA GLY A 24 7.36 -1.65 -2.22
C GLY A 24 8.85 -1.61 -1.94
N ALA A 25 9.26 -1.68 -0.67
CA ALA A 25 10.66 -1.71 -0.27
C ALA A 25 11.41 -2.93 -0.83
N VAL A 26 10.76 -4.11 -0.84
CA VAL A 26 11.31 -5.33 -1.45
C VAL A 26 11.45 -5.15 -2.97
N CYS A 27 10.41 -4.66 -3.66
CA CYS A 27 10.48 -4.39 -5.10
C CYS A 27 11.59 -3.38 -5.45
N LEU A 28 11.75 -2.33 -4.66
CA LEU A 28 12.82 -1.34 -4.86
C LEU A 28 14.20 -1.98 -4.68
N SER A 29 14.36 -2.83 -3.67
CA SER A 29 15.60 -3.55 -3.39
C SER A 29 15.97 -4.50 -4.54
N VAL A 30 14.99 -5.23 -5.07
CA VAL A 30 15.15 -6.10 -6.24
C VAL A 30 15.52 -5.28 -7.47
N LEU A 31 14.82 -4.16 -7.73
CA LEU A 31 15.11 -3.28 -8.87
C LEU A 31 16.53 -2.69 -8.79
N TYR A 32 16.96 -2.27 -7.60
CA TYR A 32 18.30 -1.73 -7.37
C TYR A 32 19.39 -2.79 -7.54
N SER A 33 19.12 -4.03 -7.12
CA SER A 33 20.03 -5.17 -7.34
C SER A 33 20.13 -5.54 -8.82
N ASN A 34 18.99 -5.62 -9.52
CA ASN A 34 18.92 -5.96 -10.95
C ASN A 34 19.48 -4.86 -11.87
N ARG A 35 19.54 -3.59 -11.44
CA ARG A 35 20.25 -2.57 -12.23
C ARG A 35 21.72 -2.91 -12.51
N ARG A 36 22.34 -3.77 -11.70
CA ARG A 36 23.73 -4.22 -11.93
C ARG A 36 23.82 -5.34 -12.97
N HIS A 37 22.73 -6.04 -13.26
CA HIS A 37 22.69 -7.20 -14.14
C HIS A 37 21.59 -7.05 -15.20
N MET A 38 21.97 -6.52 -16.37
CA MET A 38 21.23 -6.51 -17.66
C MET A 38 19.75 -6.04 -17.67
N LEU A 39 19.49 -5.07 -18.55
CA LEU A 39 18.29 -4.25 -18.69
C LEU A 39 17.00 -4.95 -19.17
N ALA A 40 16.98 -6.27 -19.33
CA ALA A 40 15.94 -6.93 -20.13
C ALA A 40 14.59 -7.17 -19.40
N ASP A 41 14.53 -7.08 -18.06
CA ASP A 41 13.33 -7.47 -17.28
C ASP A 41 12.84 -6.40 -16.28
N GLN A 42 13.02 -5.11 -16.60
CA GLN A 42 12.65 -4.03 -15.67
C GLN A 42 11.14 -3.77 -15.58
N PHE A 43 10.32 -4.27 -16.51
CA PHE A 43 8.88 -4.00 -16.50
C PHE A 43 8.16 -4.66 -15.33
N ALA A 44 8.51 -5.91 -15.00
CA ALA A 44 7.89 -6.65 -13.90
C ALA A 44 8.06 -5.96 -12.52
N PRO A 45 9.28 -5.62 -12.05
CA PRO A 45 9.44 -4.93 -10.76
C PRO A 45 8.79 -3.55 -10.73
N LEU A 46 8.67 -2.87 -11.88
CA LEU A 46 8.04 -1.56 -11.99
C LEU A 46 6.50 -1.65 -11.87
N ILE A 47 5.89 -2.66 -12.51
CA ILE A 47 4.45 -2.96 -12.36
C ILE A 47 4.14 -3.34 -10.90
N LEU A 48 4.97 -4.18 -10.28
CA LEU A 48 4.78 -4.55 -8.87
C LEU A 48 4.96 -3.35 -7.93
N LEU A 49 5.89 -2.44 -8.23
CA LEU A 49 6.04 -1.19 -7.50
C LEU A 49 4.81 -0.30 -7.62
N MET A 50 4.23 -0.16 -8.83
CA MET A 50 2.98 0.57 -9.02
C MET A 50 1.83 -0.04 -8.21
N PHE A 51 1.76 -1.38 -8.15
CA PHE A 51 0.77 -2.09 -7.34
C PHE A 51 0.94 -1.83 -5.84
N SER A 52 2.18 -1.81 -5.34
CA SER A 52 2.50 -1.39 -3.95
C SER A 52 1.97 0.02 -3.65
N VAL A 53 2.23 0.98 -4.55
CA VAL A 53 1.77 2.36 -4.39
C VAL A 53 0.24 2.43 -4.35
N LEU A 54 -0.44 1.69 -5.22
CA LEU A 54 -1.91 1.61 -5.20
C LEU A 54 -2.45 1.07 -3.87
N MET A 55 -1.83 0.03 -3.28
CA MET A 55 -2.23 -0.48 -1.97
C MET A 55 -2.08 0.56 -0.87
N VAL A 56 -0.99 1.33 -0.87
CA VAL A 56 -0.75 2.43 0.07
C VAL A 56 -1.81 3.52 -0.09
N VAL A 57 -2.14 3.91 -1.32
CA VAL A 57 -3.17 4.92 -1.62
C VAL A 57 -4.54 4.46 -1.12
N VAL A 58 -4.92 3.20 -1.37
CA VAL A 58 -6.19 2.64 -0.89
C VAL A 58 -6.25 2.64 0.64
N GLY A 59 -5.17 2.23 1.32
CA GLY A 59 -5.07 2.28 2.77
C GLY A 59 -5.24 3.71 3.32
N CYS A 60 -4.61 4.70 2.69
CA CYS A 60 -4.78 6.11 3.05
C CYS A 60 -6.22 6.60 2.89
N HIS A 61 -6.90 6.24 1.79
CA HIS A 61 -8.31 6.60 1.58
C HIS A 61 -9.24 5.93 2.60
N GLY A 62 -8.96 4.68 2.98
CA GLY A 62 -9.69 3.98 4.04
C GLY A 62 -9.56 4.69 5.38
N LEU A 63 -8.35 5.06 5.78
CA LEU A 63 -8.11 5.84 7.01
C LEU A 63 -8.74 7.22 6.97
N ARG A 64 -8.71 7.90 5.81
CA ARG A 64 -9.37 9.19 5.63
C ARG A 64 -10.89 9.06 5.79
N GLY A 65 -11.49 8.00 5.25
CA GLY A 65 -12.92 7.71 5.43
C GLY A 65 -13.30 7.46 6.89
N VAL A 66 -12.47 6.70 7.63
CA VAL A 66 -12.62 6.52 9.07
C VAL A 66 -12.54 7.86 9.81
N SER A 67 -11.53 8.68 9.49
CA SER A 67 -11.34 9.99 10.12
C SER A 67 -12.54 10.92 9.89
N THR A 68 -13.06 10.99 8.66
CA THR A 68 -14.27 11.79 8.37
C THR A 68 -15.50 11.28 9.11
N ALA A 69 -15.63 9.97 9.27
CA ALA A 69 -16.74 9.36 9.99
C ALA A 69 -16.68 9.59 11.51
N LEU A 70 -15.48 9.72 12.08
CA LEU A 70 -15.25 10.03 13.50
C LEU A 70 -15.42 11.53 13.82
N VAL A 71 -15.10 12.42 12.88
CA VAL A 71 -15.27 13.88 13.07
C VAL A 71 -16.72 14.32 12.83
N GLY A 72 -17.44 13.62 11.94
CA GLY A 72 -18.86 13.87 11.67
C GLY A 72 -19.83 13.21 12.66
N SER A 73 -19.32 12.47 13.66
CA SER A 73 -20.07 11.87 14.77
C SER A 73 -19.89 12.67 16.05
#